data_AF-A0A1B6HP02-F1
#
_entry.id   AF-A0A1B6HP02-F1
#
_cell.length_a   1.000
_cell.length_b   1.000
_cell.length_c   1.000
_cell.angle_alpha   90.00
_cell.angle_beta   90.00
_cell.angle_gamma   90.00
#
_symmetry.space_group_name_H-M   'P 1'
#
loop_
_entity.id
_entity.type
_entity.pdbx_description
1 polymer ?
#
loop_
_entity_poly.entity_id
_entity_poly.type
_entity_poly.pdbx_seq_one_letter_code
_entity_poly.pdbx_strand_id
1 'polypeptide(L)'
;QSVALEWFQSYLTGRTQLVELKRKVNGRITTCRSQMLPVTRSVPQGSVLGPVIFTLFTYDLPSYTVPFSKSIMYADDTVLIASSKTIEDIEVKSYVALNLA
;
A
#
# COMPACT_ATOMS: atom_id res chain seq x y z
N GLN A 1 -12.63 22.15 8.27
CA GLN A 1 -11.87 20.90 8.51
C GLN A 1 -10.43 21.28 8.83
N SER A 2 -9.57 20.35 9.25
CA SER A 2 -8.14 20.67 9.46
C SER A 2 -7.44 20.90 8.11
N VAL A 3 -6.53 21.87 8.04
CA VAL A 3 -5.70 22.16 6.85
C VAL A 3 -4.98 20.91 6.34
N ALA A 4 -4.54 20.04 7.25
CA ALA A 4 -3.88 18.78 6.89
C ALA A 4 -4.83 17.83 6.13
N LEU A 5 -6.11 17.76 6.53
CA LEU A 5 -7.09 16.89 5.88
C LEU A 5 -7.41 17.36 4.46
N GLU A 6 -7.60 18.67 4.28
CA GLU A 6 -7.83 19.27 2.97
C GLU A 6 -6.64 19.03 2.04
N TRP A 7 -5.43 19.11 2.57
CA TRP A 7 -4.21 18.81 1.83
C TRP A 7 -4.10 17.34 1.42
N PHE A 8 -4.38 16.38 2.31
CA PHE A 8 -4.42 14.96 1.96
C PHE A 8 -5.50 14.65 0.93
N GLN A 9 -6.67 15.26 1.05
CA GLN A 9 -7.76 15.12 0.08
C GLN A 9 -7.33 15.63 -1.30
N SER A 10 -6.73 16.82 -1.37
CA SER A 10 -6.18 17.38 -2.61
C SER A 10 -5.09 16.50 -3.21
N TYR A 11 -4.27 15.84 -2.39
CA TYR A 11 -3.21 14.95 -2.86
C TYR A 11 -3.75 13.64 -3.46
N LEU A 12 -4.79 13.07 -2.87
CA LEU A 12 -5.32 11.76 -3.25
C LEU A 12 -6.33 11.82 -4.39
N THR A 13 -7.06 12.93 -4.55
CA THR A 13 -8.18 13.07 -5.50
C THR A 13 -7.80 13.79 -6.80
N GLY A 14 -8.62 13.64 -7.84
CA GLY A 14 -8.46 14.39 -9.10
C GLY A 14 -7.24 14.02 -9.96
N ARG A 15 -6.56 12.92 -9.64
CA ARG A 15 -5.36 12.47 -10.35
C ARG A 15 -5.69 11.69 -11.62
N THR A 16 -4.82 11.83 -12.62
CA THR A 16 -4.86 11.07 -13.88
C THR A 16 -3.45 10.62 -14.26
N GLN A 17 -3.34 9.52 -15.00
CA GLN A 17 -2.07 8.98 -15.50
C GLN A 17 -2.18 8.60 -16.98
N LEU A 18 -1.04 8.63 -17.68
CA LEU A 18 -0.86 8.08 -19.03
C LEU A 18 0.54 7.48 -19.14
N VAL A 19 0.73 6.60 -20.12
CA VAL A 19 2.04 6.00 -20.43
C VAL A 19 2.60 6.64 -21.68
N GLU A 20 3.87 7.07 -21.62
CA GLU A 20 4.63 7.57 -22.77
C GLU A 20 5.79 6.61 -23.07
N LEU A 21 5.86 6.15 -24.32
CA LEU A 21 6.97 5.33 -24.82
C LEU A 21 7.74 6.12 -25.88
N LYS A 22 9.07 6.12 -25.77
CA LYS A 22 9.97 6.68 -26.77
C LYS A 22 10.58 5.54 -27.59
N ARG A 23 10.34 5.55 -28.90
CA ARG A 23 10.88 4.55 -29.85
C ARG A 23 11.76 5.25 -30.88
N LYS A 24 12.94 4.68 -31.15
CA LYS A 24 13.79 5.12 -32.25
C LYS A 24 13.42 4.35 -33.53
N VAL A 25 13.03 5.06 -34.58
CA VAL A 25 12.70 4.51 -35.91
C VAL A 25 13.50 5.29 -36.95
N ASN A 26 14.28 4.59 -37.80
CA ASN A 26 15.13 5.19 -38.84
C ASN A 26 16.03 6.32 -38.32
N GLY A 27 16.68 6.12 -37.17
CA GLY A 27 17.55 7.12 -36.56
C GLY A 27 16.84 8.25 -35.81
N ARG A 28 15.51 8.41 -35.97
CA ARG A 28 14.70 9.45 -35.31
C ARG A 28 13.98 8.92 -34.07
N ILE A 29 13.93 9.72 -33.01
CA ILE A 29 13.14 9.41 -31.81
C ILE A 29 11.70 9.83 -32.07
N THR A 30 10.77 8.90 -31.87
CA THR A 30 9.32 9.08 -31.97
C THR A 30 8.69 8.74 -30.62
N THR A 31 7.60 9.42 -30.27
CA THR A 31 6.93 9.26 -29.00
C THR A 31 5.51 8.75 -29.23
N CYS A 32 5.11 7.70 -28.53
CA CYS A 32 3.75 7.19 -28.51
C CYS A 32 3.17 7.30 -27.09
N ARG A 33 1.92 7.77 -26.98
CA ARG A 33 1.23 8.00 -25.70
C ARG A 33 -0.07 7.18 -25.65
N SER A 34 -0.38 6.63 -24.48
CA SER A 34 -1.70 6.08 -24.21
C SER A 34 -2.73 7.18 -23.99
N GLN A 35 -4.01 6.79 -23.89
CA GLN A 35 -5.04 7.67 -23.35
C GLN A 35 -4.78 7.98 -21.87
N MET A 36 -5.28 9.14 -21.44
CA MET A 36 -5.22 9.57 -20.04
C MET A 36 -6.37 8.93 -19.25
N LEU A 37 -6.04 8.29 -18.13
CA LEU A 37 -7.01 7.58 -17.30
C LEU A 37 -6.97 8.10 -15.85
N PRO A 38 -8.12 8.14 -15.15
CA PRO A 38 -8.16 8.56 -13.74
C PRO A 38 -7.42 7.57 -12.83
N VAL A 39 -6.79 8.08 -11.78
CA VAL A 39 -6.12 7.30 -10.74
C VAL A 39 -6.98 7.32 -9.48
N THR A 40 -7.64 6.20 -9.21
CA THR A 40 -8.58 6.05 -8.08
C THR A 40 -7.99 5.36 -6.86
N ARG A 41 -6.77 4.83 -6.99
CA ARG A 41 -6.05 4.08 -5.95
C ARG A 41 -4.57 4.44 -6.00
N SER A 42 -3.82 4.01 -4.99
CA SER A 42 -2.38 4.22 -4.85
C SER A 42 -1.96 5.69 -4.70
N VAL A 43 -0.66 5.87 -4.44
CA VAL A 43 0.02 7.16 -4.34
C VAL A 43 1.13 7.22 -5.40
N PRO A 44 1.54 8.42 -5.87
CA PRO A 44 2.68 8.56 -6.77
C PRO A 44 3.96 7.96 -6.17
N GLN A 45 4.64 7.09 -6.95
CA GLN A 45 5.92 6.51 -6.54
C GLN A 45 7.00 7.60 -6.47
N GLY A 46 7.88 7.52 -5.47
CA GLY A 46 8.92 8.53 -5.23
C GLY A 46 8.40 9.82 -4.57
N SER A 47 7.12 9.84 -4.15
CA SER A 47 6.59 10.95 -3.37
C SER A 47 7.05 10.90 -1.92
N VAL A 48 7.30 12.06 -1.34
CA VAL A 48 7.62 12.21 0.10
C VAL A 48 6.44 11.78 0.99
N LEU A 49 5.21 11.93 0.49
CA LEU A 49 4.00 11.58 1.23
C LEU A 49 3.56 10.14 1.13
N GLY A 50 4.04 9.41 0.12
CA GLY A 50 3.68 8.00 -0.05
C GLY A 50 3.91 7.17 1.22
N PRO A 51 5.11 7.23 1.84
CA PRO A 51 5.39 6.52 3.08
C PRO A 51 4.48 6.93 4.25
N VAL A 52 4.22 8.23 4.43
CA VAL A 52 3.37 8.74 5.53
C VAL A 52 1.93 8.24 5.38
N ILE A 53 1.39 8.32 4.16
CA ILE A 53 0.03 7.85 3.86
C ILE A 53 -0.04 6.33 4.02
N PHE A 54 0.99 5.61 3.61
CA PHE A 54 1.06 4.16 3.80
C PHE A 54 1.03 3.78 5.29
N THR A 55 1.83 4.46 6.14
CA THR A 55 1.81 4.22 7.60
C THR A 55 0.44 4.50 8.22
N LEU A 56 -0.25 5.56 7.79
CA LEU A 56 -1.61 5.83 8.27
C LEU A 56 -2.62 4.79 7.78
N PHE A 57 -2.46 4.31 6.55
CA PHE A 57 -3.34 3.32 5.93
C PHE A 57 -3.23 1.94 6.59
N THR A 58 -2.03 1.53 7.04
CA THR A 58 -1.79 0.23 7.67
C THR A 58 -1.78 0.27 9.20
N TYR A 59 -2.03 1.43 9.81
CA TYR A 59 -1.88 1.65 11.25
C TYR A 59 -2.76 0.71 12.11
N ASP A 60 -3.95 0.36 11.64
CA ASP A 60 -4.91 -0.46 12.36
C ASP A 60 -4.72 -1.97 12.15
N LEU A 61 -3.87 -2.39 11.19
CA LEU A 61 -3.60 -3.81 10.89
C LEU A 61 -3.26 -4.65 12.14
N PRO A 62 -2.39 -4.20 13.07
CA PRO A 62 -2.07 -4.99 14.26
C PRO A 62 -3.28 -5.25 15.15
N SER A 63 -4.28 -4.36 15.15
CA SER A 63 -5.46 -4.51 15.98
C SER A 63 -6.36 -5.66 15.53
N TYR A 64 -6.40 -5.96 14.23
CA TYR A 64 -7.17 -7.09 13.67
C TYR A 64 -6.52 -8.44 13.93
N THR A 65 -5.20 -8.48 14.07
CA THR A 65 -4.46 -9.72 14.30
C THR A 65 -4.47 -10.18 15.77
N VAL A 66 -4.85 -9.30 16.71
CA VAL A 66 -4.99 -9.61 18.14
C VAL A 66 -6.32 -10.34 18.38
N PRO A 67 -6.37 -11.36 19.27
CA PRO A 67 -5.30 -11.88 20.12
C PRO A 67 -4.50 -13.05 19.51
N PHE A 68 -4.67 -13.34 18.22
CA PHE A 68 -4.14 -14.55 17.59
C PHE A 68 -2.64 -14.45 17.31
N SER A 69 -2.15 -13.26 16.95
CA SER A 69 -0.71 -12.99 16.77
C SER A 69 -0.33 -11.58 17.19
N LYS A 70 0.96 -11.40 17.49
CA LYS A 70 1.60 -10.09 17.57
C LYS A 70 2.17 -9.72 16.20
N SER A 71 1.82 -8.54 15.71
CA SER A 71 2.31 -8.03 14.42
C SER A 71 3.48 -7.06 14.60
N ILE A 72 4.54 -7.25 13.83
CA ILE A 72 5.66 -6.31 13.70
C ILE A 72 5.69 -5.86 12.24
N MET A 73 5.64 -4.55 12.00
CA MET A 73 5.55 -3.98 10.66
C MET A 73 6.69 -3.01 10.41
N TYR A 74 7.25 -3.03 9.21
CA TYR A 74 8.21 -2.05 8.72
C TYR A 74 7.98 -1.81 7.24
N ALA A 75 7.55 -0.60 6.86
CA ALA A 75 7.08 -0.33 5.50
C ALA A 75 6.09 -1.44 5.06
N ASP A 76 6.26 -2.02 3.88
CA ASP A 76 5.43 -3.09 3.35
C ASP A 76 5.68 -4.47 3.98
N ASP A 77 6.75 -4.65 4.76
CA ASP A 77 7.04 -5.91 5.44
C ASP A 77 6.23 -6.05 6.73
N THR A 78 5.51 -7.17 6.86
CA THR A 78 4.73 -7.52 8.05
C THR A 78 5.09 -8.92 8.54
N VAL A 79 5.43 -9.04 9.83
CA VAL A 79 5.73 -10.30 10.50
C VAL A 79 4.65 -10.57 11.55
N LEU A 80 3.97 -11.71 11.42
CA LEU A 80 3.03 -12.22 12.40
C LEU A 80 3.73 -13.22 13.33
N ILE A 81 3.68 -12.96 14.63
CA ILE A 81 4.27 -13.83 15.65
C ILE A 81 3.16 -14.45 16.48
N ALA A 82 2.98 -15.76 16.35
CA ALA A 82 2.05 -16.55 17.17
C ALA A 82 2.84 -17.45 18.14
N SER A 83 2.26 -17.70 19.32
CA SER A 83 2.81 -18.64 20.30
C SER A 83 1.72 -19.40 21.05
N SER A 84 1.98 -20.68 21.32
CA SER A 84 1.14 -21.53 22.17
C SER A 84 1.96 -22.66 22.80
N LYS A 85 1.37 -23.35 23.79
CA LYS A 85 1.96 -24.52 24.45
C LYS A 85 1.64 -25.84 23.74
N THR A 86 0.61 -25.85 22.89
CA THR A 86 0.12 -27.01 22.14
C THR A 86 0.26 -26.75 20.64
N ILE A 87 0.39 -27.83 19.87
CA ILE A 87 0.55 -27.75 18.41
C ILE A 87 -0.77 -27.34 17.76
N GLU A 88 -1.88 -27.86 18.28
CA GLU A 88 -3.22 -27.59 17.76
C GLU A 88 -3.58 -26.11 17.90
N ASP A 89 -3.29 -25.49 19.05
CA ASP A 89 -3.58 -24.07 19.26
C ASP A 89 -2.70 -23.17 18.40
N ILE A 90 -1.42 -23.54 18.18
CA ILE A 90 -0.55 -22.72 17.33
C ILE A 90 -0.96 -22.80 15.86
N GLU A 91 -1.42 -23.97 15.39
CA GLU A 91 -1.99 -24.14 14.05
C GLU A 91 -3.23 -23.25 13.88
N VAL A 92 -4.18 -23.31 14.82
CA VAL A 92 -5.40 -22.50 14.77
C VAL A 92 -5.08 -21.01 14.83
N LYS A 93 -4.23 -20.57 15.77
CA LYS A 93 -3.84 -19.16 15.87
C LYS A 93 -3.15 -18.65 14.61
N SER A 94 -2.23 -19.43 14.04
CA SER A 94 -1.50 -19.04 12.83
C SER A 94 -2.43 -18.95 11.62
N TYR A 95 -3.36 -19.90 11.48
CA TYR A 95 -4.38 -19.87 10.43
C TYR A 95 -5.28 -18.64 10.55
N VAL A 96 -5.80 -18.36 11.75
CA VAL A 96 -6.69 -17.21 11.96
C VAL A 96 -5.93 -15.90 11.75
N ALA A 97 -4.74 -15.74 12.31
CA ALA A 97 -3.91 -14.55 12.15
C ALA A 97 -3.62 -14.23 10.67
N LEU A 98 -3.30 -15.25 9.86
CA LEU A 98 -3.01 -15.09 8.44
C LEU A 98 -4.24 -14.68 7.62
N ASN A 99 -5.44 -15.12 8.00
CA ASN A 99 -6.68 -14.75 7.31
C ASN A 99 -7.26 -13.40 7.76
N LEU A 100 -6.80 -12.87 8.91
CA LEU A 100 -7.21 -11.56 9.42
C LEU A 100 -6.28 -10.42 8.98
N ALA A 101 -5.03 -10.74 8.64
CA ALA A 101 -4.07 -9.81 8.06
C ALA A 101 -4.36 -9.55 6.58
#